data_AF-A0A6P4ZBS8-F1
#
_entry.id   AF-A0A6P4ZBS8-F1
#
_cell.length_a   1.000
_cell.length_b   1.000
_cell.length_c   1.000
_cell.angle_alpha   90.00
_cell.angle_beta   90.00
_cell.angle_gamma   90.00
#
_symmetry.space_group_name_H-M   'P 1'
#
loop_
_entity.id
_entity.type
_entity.pdbx_description
1 polymer ?
#
loop_
_entity_poly.entity_id
_entity_poly.type
_entity_poly.pdbx_seq_one_letter_code
_entity_poly.pdbx_strand_id
1 'polypeptide(L)'
;MSFSGTFKPSKIDKEGMKKFYELLEAPPAVLEGLEKFGPDKIHFTTVDNGDSITTTIHGLPDGDKVKTMKLGEEVDDHGRLGKLKLKMVRDGNKMRSTETYANGKTSSIVRELNGDEMTVTMTTGDFTVSHVYKRE
;
A
#
# COMPACT_ATOMS: atom_id res chain seq x y z
N MET A 1 -14.69 -11.97 5.39
CA MET A 1 -13.34 -12.48 5.10
C MET A 1 -12.36 -11.59 5.85
N SER A 2 -11.44 -12.16 6.61
CA SER A 2 -10.49 -11.36 7.42
C SER A 2 -9.27 -10.99 6.59
N PHE A 3 -8.84 -9.73 6.71
CA PHE A 3 -7.56 -9.28 6.17
C PHE A 3 -6.38 -9.70 7.03
N SER A 4 -6.56 -10.31 8.20
CA SER A 4 -5.45 -10.77 9.03
C SER A 4 -4.57 -11.80 8.31
N GLY A 5 -3.27 -11.74 8.59
CA GLY A 5 -2.27 -12.67 8.08
C GLY A 5 -0.96 -12.01 7.68
N THR A 6 0.01 -12.84 7.36
CA THR A 6 1.31 -12.42 6.82
C THR A 6 1.28 -12.57 5.30
N PHE A 7 1.60 -11.51 4.57
CA PHE A 7 1.54 -11.45 3.12
C PHE A 7 2.92 -11.16 2.55
N LYS A 8 3.50 -12.13 1.83
CA LYS A 8 4.79 -12.00 1.16
C LYS A 8 4.63 -11.73 -0.33
N PRO A 9 5.54 -10.96 -0.95
CA PRO A 9 5.46 -10.65 -2.37
C PRO A 9 5.61 -11.92 -3.21
N SER A 10 4.70 -12.11 -4.18
CA SER A 10 4.71 -13.25 -5.09
C SER A 10 4.90 -12.84 -6.55
N LYS A 11 4.22 -11.79 -7.00
CA LYS A 11 4.40 -11.21 -8.35
C LYS A 11 4.39 -9.70 -8.24
N ILE A 12 5.51 -9.07 -8.58
CA ILE A 12 5.72 -7.64 -8.39
C ILE A 12 6.10 -6.99 -9.72
N ASP A 13 5.32 -6.00 -10.13
CA ASP A 13 5.62 -5.15 -11.29
C ASP A 13 6.47 -3.96 -10.86
N LYS A 14 7.80 -4.12 -10.92
CA LYS A 14 8.74 -3.09 -10.47
C LYS A 14 8.73 -1.86 -11.36
N GLU A 15 8.64 -2.05 -12.68
CA GLU A 15 8.64 -0.95 -13.64
C GLU A 15 7.35 -0.14 -13.55
N GLY A 16 6.20 -0.83 -13.45
CA GLY A 16 4.92 -0.19 -13.20
C GLY A 16 4.90 0.57 -11.87
N MET A 17 5.53 0.04 -10.81
CA MET A 17 5.62 0.72 -9.54
C MET A 17 6.49 1.99 -9.62
N LYS A 18 7.63 1.93 -10.32
CA LYS A 18 8.47 3.10 -10.57
C LYS A 18 7.69 4.17 -11.33
N LYS A 19 7.02 3.79 -12.43
CA LYS A 19 6.18 4.68 -13.23
C LYS A 19 5.03 5.29 -12.43
N PHE A 20 4.39 4.52 -11.56
CA PHE A 20 3.34 5.03 -10.66
C PHE A 20 3.85 6.17 -9.79
N TYR A 21 5.03 6.02 -9.19
CA TYR A 21 5.61 7.07 -8.35
C TYR A 21 6.15 8.26 -9.15
N GLU A 22 6.66 8.03 -10.37
CA GLU A 22 7.01 9.13 -11.28
C GLU A 22 5.79 10.00 -11.62
N LEU A 23 4.62 9.39 -11.87
CA LEU A 23 3.37 10.10 -12.15
C LEU A 23 2.83 10.89 -10.94
N LEU A 24 3.16 10.42 -9.73
CA LEU A 24 2.93 11.15 -8.48
C LEU A 24 3.98 12.24 -8.20
N GLU A 25 4.94 12.43 -9.10
CA GLU A 25 6.05 13.39 -8.97
C GLU A 25 6.92 13.10 -7.74
N ALA A 26 7.18 11.82 -7.48
CA ALA A 26 8.04 11.40 -6.39
C ALA A 26 9.47 11.95 -6.56
N PRO A 27 10.11 12.46 -5.48
CA PRO A 27 11.49 12.90 -5.53
C PRO A 27 12.45 11.76 -5.95
N PRO A 28 13.62 12.07 -6.56
CA PRO A 28 14.59 11.07 -6.98
C PRO A 28 14.99 10.08 -5.86
N ALA A 29 15.15 10.56 -4.62
CA ALA A 29 15.47 9.72 -3.47
C ALA A 29 14.42 8.63 -3.19
N VAL A 30 13.13 8.92 -3.47
CA VAL A 30 12.06 7.92 -3.34
C VAL A 30 12.19 6.87 -4.44
N LEU A 31 12.46 7.28 -5.68
CA LEU A 31 12.62 6.38 -6.83
C LEU A 31 13.84 5.45 -6.64
N GLU A 32 14.98 5.99 -6.20
CA GLU A 32 16.17 5.20 -5.83
C GLU A 32 15.87 4.24 -4.66
N GLY A 33 15.07 4.69 -3.69
CA GLY A 33 14.62 3.88 -2.57
C GLY A 33 13.76 2.70 -3.00
N LEU A 34 12.98 2.80 -4.08
CA LEU A 34 12.19 1.69 -4.63
C LEU A 34 13.07 0.61 -5.26
N GLU A 35 14.20 0.97 -5.83
CA GLU A 35 15.13 -0.01 -6.42
C GLU A 35 15.81 -0.84 -5.33
N LYS A 36 16.11 -0.21 -4.18
CA LYS A 36 16.80 -0.85 -3.04
C LYS A 36 15.85 -1.55 -2.07
N PHE A 37 14.70 -0.95 -1.79
CA PHE A 37 13.73 -1.35 -0.77
C PHE A 37 12.30 -1.38 -1.35
N GLY A 38 12.22 -1.95 -2.55
CA GLY A 38 11.00 -2.06 -3.34
C GLY A 38 9.98 -3.06 -2.79
N PRO A 39 8.80 -3.12 -3.41
CA PRO A 39 7.72 -4.00 -2.98
C PRO A 39 8.06 -5.51 -3.00
N ASP A 40 9.12 -5.94 -3.72
CA ASP A 40 9.61 -7.32 -3.69
C ASP A 40 10.48 -7.66 -2.46
N LYS A 41 10.87 -6.65 -1.68
CA LYS A 41 11.64 -6.80 -0.44
C LYS A 41 10.79 -6.63 0.82
N ILE A 42 9.55 -6.18 0.65
CA ILE A 42 8.65 -5.84 1.75
C ILE A 42 7.56 -6.89 1.86
N HIS A 43 7.29 -7.32 3.08
CA HIS A 43 6.12 -8.12 3.41
C HIS A 43 5.32 -7.45 4.52
N PHE A 44 4.06 -7.87 4.66
CA PHE A 44 3.12 -7.24 5.58
C PHE A 44 2.60 -8.26 6.58
N THR A 45 2.56 -7.91 7.86
CA THR A 45 1.72 -8.61 8.83
C THR A 45 0.53 -7.73 9.13
N THR A 46 -0.68 -8.27 9.01
CA THR A 46 -1.91 -7.49 9.18
C THR A 46 -2.78 -8.13 10.26
N VAL A 47 -3.42 -7.26 11.06
CA VAL A 47 -4.41 -7.63 12.07
C VAL A 47 -5.67 -6.82 11.79
N ASP A 48 -6.75 -7.52 11.47
CA ASP A 48 -8.07 -6.98 11.20
C ASP A 48 -8.94 -7.06 12.45
N ASN A 49 -9.25 -5.89 13.03
CA ASN A 49 -10.07 -5.77 14.23
C ASN A 49 -11.54 -5.42 13.92
N GLY A 50 -11.95 -5.52 12.64
CA GLY A 50 -13.30 -5.18 12.19
C GLY A 50 -13.47 -3.69 11.86
N ASP A 51 -13.21 -2.80 12.82
CA ASP A 51 -13.32 -1.34 12.64
C ASP A 51 -11.99 -0.66 12.25
N SER A 52 -10.89 -1.42 12.34
CA SER A 52 -9.55 -0.94 12.12
C SER A 52 -8.64 -2.05 11.60
N ILE A 53 -7.61 -1.64 10.87
CA ILE A 53 -6.53 -2.51 10.37
C ILE A 53 -5.21 -2.03 10.96
N THR A 54 -4.52 -2.91 11.68
CA THR A 54 -3.11 -2.72 12.03
C THR A 54 -2.25 -3.45 10.99
N THR A 55 -1.32 -2.73 10.36
CA THR A 55 -0.36 -3.28 9.41
C THR A 55 1.05 -3.04 9.94
N THR A 56 1.81 -4.12 10.06
CA THR A 56 3.27 -4.08 10.24
C THR A 56 3.92 -4.27 8.88
N ILE A 57 4.78 -3.34 8.50
CA ILE A 57 5.55 -3.34 7.26
C ILE A 57 6.97 -3.79 7.61
N HIS A 58 7.40 -4.90 7.05
CA HIS A 58 8.70 -5.50 7.31
C HIS A 58 9.67 -5.29 6.14
N GLY A 59 10.98 -5.37 6.41
CA GLY A 59 12.02 -5.30 5.38
C GLY A 59 12.40 -3.88 4.95
N LEU A 60 12.07 -2.89 5.77
CA LEU A 60 12.52 -1.50 5.61
C LEU A 60 13.93 -1.32 6.22
N PRO A 61 14.74 -0.39 5.70
CA PRO A 61 16.11 -0.18 6.19
C PRO A 61 16.17 0.38 7.62
N ASP A 62 15.13 1.09 8.05
CA ASP A 62 15.00 1.68 9.39
C ASP A 62 14.25 0.78 10.39
N GLY A 63 14.00 -0.48 10.00
CA GLY A 63 13.26 -1.46 10.80
C GLY A 63 11.76 -1.46 10.52
N ASP A 64 11.05 -2.31 11.24
CA ASP A 64 9.62 -2.51 11.00
C ASP A 64 8.80 -1.27 11.35
N LYS A 65 7.79 -0.97 10.51
CA LYS A 65 6.84 0.11 10.76
C LYS A 65 5.46 -0.45 11.06
N VAL A 66 4.90 -0.05 12.18
CA VAL A 66 3.54 -0.42 12.57
C VAL A 66 2.61 0.77 12.33
N LYS A 67 1.48 0.53 11.70
CA LYS A 67 0.47 1.54 11.42
C LYS A 67 -0.93 0.98 11.66
N THR A 68 -1.73 1.70 12.42
CA THR A 68 -3.15 1.38 12.66
C THR A 68 -4.03 2.40 11.97
N MET A 69 -5.01 1.92 11.20
CA MET A 69 -5.94 2.75 10.45
C MET A 69 -7.37 2.39 10.84
N LYS A 70 -8.16 3.37 11.28
CA LYS A 70 -9.60 3.23 11.40
C LYS A 70 -10.25 3.27 10.02
N LEU A 71 -11.30 2.49 9.85
CA LEU A 71 -12.05 2.43 8.60
C LEU A 71 -13.13 3.50 8.57
N GLY A 72 -13.36 4.10 7.40
CA GLY A 72 -14.38 5.13 7.16
C GLY A 72 -13.94 6.55 7.50
N GLU A 73 -12.89 6.73 8.29
CA GLU A 73 -12.35 8.04 8.68
C GLU A 73 -11.24 8.51 7.72
N GLU A 74 -11.19 9.81 7.45
CA GLU A 74 -10.04 10.46 6.82
C GLU A 74 -9.05 10.86 7.91
N VAL A 75 -7.77 10.52 7.74
CA VAL A 75 -6.71 10.85 8.69
C VAL A 75 -5.51 11.43 7.97
N ASP A 76 -4.74 12.25 8.70
CA ASP A 76 -3.41 12.65 8.27
C ASP A 76 -2.43 11.49 8.50
N ASP A 77 -1.61 11.22 7.49
CA ASP A 77 -0.67 10.11 7.48
C ASP A 77 0.67 10.53 6.83
N HIS A 78 1.68 9.69 6.95
CA HIS A 78 2.99 9.88 6.35
C HIS A 78 3.37 8.69 5.46
N GLY A 79 3.26 8.88 4.15
CA GLY A 79 3.67 7.89 3.14
C GLY A 79 5.07 8.14 2.60
N ARG A 80 5.43 7.45 1.53
CA ARG A 80 6.76 7.59 0.88
C ARG A 80 7.01 8.99 0.30
N LEU A 81 5.95 9.71 -0.06
CA LEU A 81 6.01 11.07 -0.60
C LEU A 81 5.86 12.15 0.50
N GLY A 82 5.91 11.74 1.78
CA GLY A 82 5.69 12.62 2.91
C GLY A 82 4.24 12.62 3.37
N LYS A 83 3.78 13.77 3.90
CA LYS A 83 2.43 13.93 4.45
C LYS A 83 1.37 13.73 3.36
N LEU A 84 0.31 13.01 3.71
CA LEU A 84 -0.84 12.76 2.86
C LEU A 84 -2.11 12.63 3.71
N LYS A 85 -3.26 12.87 3.09
CA LYS A 85 -4.56 12.50 3.64
C LYS A 85 -4.94 11.13 3.13
N LEU A 86 -5.30 10.24 4.05
CA LEU A 86 -5.66 8.86 3.75
C LEU A 86 -7.06 8.57 4.27
N LYS A 87 -7.91 8.01 3.41
CA LYS A 87 -9.17 7.40 3.80
C LYS A 87 -9.20 5.95 3.37
N MET A 88 -9.55 5.04 4.26
CA MET A 88 -9.64 3.62 3.98
C MET A 88 -11.06 3.11 4.26
N VAL A 89 -11.64 2.37 3.31
CA VAL A 89 -12.97 1.76 3.42
C VAL A 89 -12.91 0.28 3.08
N ARG A 90 -13.80 -0.51 3.69
CA ARG A 90 -13.98 -1.92 3.39
C ARG A 90 -15.26 -2.13 2.59
N ASP A 91 -15.17 -2.94 1.55
CA ASP A 91 -16.31 -3.43 0.77
C ASP A 91 -16.11 -4.93 0.50
N GLY A 92 -16.79 -5.77 1.27
CA GLY A 92 -16.66 -7.23 1.16
C GLY A 92 -15.22 -7.73 1.36
N ASN A 93 -14.64 -8.30 0.30
CA ASN A 93 -13.26 -8.80 0.26
C ASN A 93 -12.23 -7.75 -0.21
N LYS A 94 -12.63 -6.47 -0.30
CA LYS A 94 -11.79 -5.36 -0.77
C LYS A 94 -11.58 -4.32 0.32
N MET A 95 -10.33 -3.89 0.46
CA MET A 95 -9.97 -2.65 1.15
C MET A 95 -9.58 -1.61 0.12
N ARG A 96 -10.30 -0.50 0.06
CA ARG A 96 -9.97 0.64 -0.81
C ARG A 96 -9.43 1.79 0.02
N SER A 97 -8.23 2.23 -0.33
CA SER A 97 -7.59 3.44 0.19
C SER A 97 -7.62 4.53 -0.87
N THR A 98 -7.90 5.76 -0.46
CA THR A 98 -7.69 6.97 -1.28
C THR A 98 -6.65 7.82 -0.58
N GLU A 99 -5.61 8.20 -1.30
CA GLU A 99 -4.49 9.00 -0.82
C GLU A 99 -4.47 10.33 -1.58
N THR A 100 -4.39 11.43 -0.85
CA THR A 100 -4.19 12.78 -1.41
C THR A 100 -2.89 13.35 -0.86
N TYR A 101 -1.91 13.58 -1.73
CA TYR A 101 -0.58 14.04 -1.36
C TYR A 101 -0.51 15.57 -1.28
N ALA A 102 0.52 16.09 -0.60
CA ALA A 102 0.71 17.53 -0.43
C ALA A 102 0.86 18.31 -1.75
N ASN A 103 1.31 17.67 -2.84
CA ASN A 103 1.37 18.25 -4.18
C ASN A 103 0.03 18.26 -4.93
N GLY A 104 -1.07 17.85 -4.28
CA GLY A 104 -2.41 17.80 -4.85
C GLY A 104 -2.70 16.57 -5.72
N LYS A 105 -1.70 15.71 -5.97
CA LYS A 105 -1.93 14.44 -6.67
C LYS A 105 -2.73 13.49 -5.80
N THR A 106 -3.45 12.59 -6.46
CA THR A 106 -4.22 11.55 -5.79
C THR A 106 -3.83 10.17 -6.29
N SER A 107 -4.00 9.19 -5.42
CA SER A 107 -3.97 7.80 -5.80
C SER A 107 -5.08 7.01 -5.12
N SER A 108 -5.42 5.87 -5.68
CA SER A 108 -6.23 4.87 -5.00
C SER A 108 -5.53 3.52 -4.99
N ILE A 109 -5.66 2.82 -3.87
CA ILE A 109 -5.07 1.50 -3.66
C ILE A 109 -6.20 0.55 -3.26
N VAL A 110 -6.42 -0.49 -4.05
CA VAL A 110 -7.37 -1.56 -3.75
C VAL A 110 -6.60 -2.81 -3.37
N ARG A 111 -6.84 -3.34 -2.17
CA ARG A 111 -6.34 -4.65 -1.73
C ARG A 111 -7.51 -5.63 -1.75
N GLU A 112 -7.46 -6.62 -2.62
CA GLU A 112 -8.51 -7.62 -2.81
C GLU A 112 -8.00 -9.00 -2.41
N LEU A 113 -8.76 -9.70 -1.56
CA LEU A 113 -8.45 -11.08 -1.14
C LEU A 113 -9.16 -12.09 -2.04
N ASN A 114 -8.37 -13.04 -2.54
CA ASN A 114 -8.79 -14.19 -3.32
C ASN A 114 -8.16 -15.45 -2.72
N GLY A 115 -8.80 -16.02 -1.69
CA GLY A 115 -8.24 -17.16 -0.94
C GLY A 115 -6.98 -16.75 -0.18
N ASP A 116 -5.86 -17.40 -0.50
CA ASP A 116 -4.55 -17.11 0.08
C ASP A 116 -3.76 -16.06 -0.70
N GLU A 117 -4.34 -15.44 -1.73
CA GLU A 117 -3.70 -14.35 -2.47
C GLU A 117 -4.34 -12.99 -2.15
N MET A 118 -3.51 -11.97 -2.01
CA MET A 118 -3.91 -10.58 -1.97
C MET A 118 -3.40 -9.88 -3.22
N THR A 119 -4.32 -9.41 -4.06
CA THR A 119 -3.99 -8.52 -5.19
C THR A 119 -4.04 -7.08 -4.71
N VAL A 120 -2.96 -6.34 -4.89
CA VAL A 120 -2.86 -4.91 -4.60
C VAL A 120 -2.81 -4.15 -5.92
N THR A 121 -3.85 -3.38 -6.21
CA THR A 121 -3.96 -2.56 -7.42
C THR A 121 -3.85 -1.09 -7.03
N MET A 122 -2.89 -0.39 -7.61
CA MET A 122 -2.60 1.02 -7.36
C MET A 122 -2.92 1.82 -8.62
N THR A 123 -3.65 2.93 -8.49
CA THR A 123 -4.08 3.77 -9.62
C THR A 123 -3.81 5.24 -9.35
N THR A 124 -3.24 5.94 -10.32
CA THR A 124 -3.07 7.41 -10.33
C THR A 124 -3.29 7.94 -11.74
N GLY A 125 -4.19 8.92 -11.89
CA GLY A 125 -4.71 9.31 -13.21
C GLY A 125 -5.27 8.09 -13.96
N ASP A 126 -4.87 7.93 -15.22
CA ASP A 126 -5.27 6.80 -16.08
C ASP A 126 -4.30 5.60 -15.99
N PHE A 127 -3.32 5.66 -15.10
CA PHE A 127 -2.32 4.59 -14.96
C PHE A 127 -2.65 3.67 -13.78
N THR A 128 -2.55 2.36 -14.02
CA THR A 128 -2.76 1.32 -13.03
C THR A 128 -1.59 0.34 -13.03
N VAL A 129 -1.15 -0.05 -11.84
CA VAL A 129 -0.18 -1.13 -11.60
C VAL A 129 -0.74 -2.10 -10.57
N SER A 130 -0.42 -3.39 -10.71
CA SER A 130 -0.86 -4.42 -9.77
C SER A 130 0.29 -5.28 -9.27
N HIS A 131 0.15 -5.74 -8.02
CA HIS A 131 1.06 -6.64 -7.34
C HIS A 131 0.25 -7.79 -6.73
N VAL A 132 0.85 -8.97 -6.62
CA VAL A 132 0.26 -10.12 -5.94
C VAL A 132 1.15 -10.49 -4.76
N TYR A 133 0.52 -10.61 -3.60
CA TYR A 133 1.10 -11.13 -2.37
C TYR A 133 0.42 -12.45 -2.00
N LYS A 134 1.17 -13.38 -1.42
CA LYS A 134 0.66 -14.65 -0.92
C LYS A 134 0.65 -14.65 0.60
N ARG A 135 -0.43 -15.16 1.17
CA ARG A 135 -0.58 -15.43 2.59
C ARG A 135 0.33 -16.60 2.96
N GLU A 136 1.00 -16.45 4.09
CA GLU A 136 1.76 -17.50 4.78
C GLU A 136 1.18 -17.81 6.14
#